data_AF-A0A7C9W0M9-F1
#
_entry.id   AF-A0A7C9W0M9-F1
#
_cell.length_a   1.000
_cell.length_b   1.000
_cell.length_c   1.000
_cell.angle_alpha   90.00
_cell.angle_beta   90.00
_cell.angle_gamma   90.00
#
_symmetry.space_group_name_H-M   'P 1'
#
loop_
_entity.id
_entity.type
_entity.pdbx_description
1 polymer ?
#
loop_
_entity_poly.entity_id
_entity_poly.type
_entity_poly.pdbx_seq_one_letter_code
_entity_poly.pdbx_strand_id
1 'polypeptide(L)'
;MAVEKLSVSMPGVVVARARRAADRAGVPLSTWLAEAAEAAADLAEAQAAAQDYADRFGEPDQAELEQIRAELAEAGVGAPESSADAAARTAALARLLGLPEERQAG
;
A
#
# COMPACT_ATOMS: atom_id res chain seq x y z
N MET A 1 -2.60 -15.26 -22.72
CA MET A 1 -1.70 -15.67 -21.60
C MET A 1 -1.97 -17.13 -21.30
N ALA A 2 -0.94 -17.94 -21.11
CA ALA A 2 -1.10 -19.33 -20.68
C ALA A 2 -1.54 -19.36 -19.21
N VAL A 3 -2.57 -20.13 -18.89
CA VAL A 3 -3.07 -20.30 -17.53
C VAL A 3 -2.65 -21.68 -17.04
N GLU A 4 -1.80 -21.74 -16.02
CA GLU A 4 -1.39 -22.98 -15.38
C GLU A 4 -2.35 -23.31 -14.23
N LYS A 5 -2.82 -24.56 -14.16
CA LYS A 5 -3.71 -25.00 -13.09
C LYS A 5 -2.89 -25.53 -11.92
N LEU A 6 -3.04 -24.88 -10.77
CA LEU A 6 -2.39 -25.27 -9.52
C LEU A 6 -3.40 -25.88 -8.55
N SER A 7 -3.06 -27.02 -7.94
CA SER A 7 -3.87 -27.67 -6.90
C SER A 7 -3.14 -27.56 -5.56
N VAL A 8 -3.70 -26.81 -4.63
CA VAL A 8 -3.11 -26.53 -3.31
C VAL A 8 -4.07 -26.97 -2.21
N SER A 9 -3.55 -27.73 -1.24
CA SER A 9 -4.29 -28.05 -0.01
C SER A 9 -4.08 -26.92 0.99
N MET A 10 -5.17 -26.38 1.53
CA MET A 10 -5.14 -25.26 2.47
C MET A 10 -5.94 -25.58 3.73
N PRO A 11 -5.54 -25.09 4.91
CA PRO A 11 -6.35 -25.21 6.11
C PRO A 11 -7.72 -24.58 5.92
N GLY A 12 -8.79 -25.25 6.38
CA GLY A 12 -10.17 -24.79 6.16
C GLY A 12 -10.44 -23.37 6.68
N VAL A 13 -9.78 -22.98 7.79
CA VAL A 13 -9.84 -21.61 8.33
C VAL A 13 -9.31 -20.56 7.34
N VAL A 14 -8.25 -20.88 6.60
CA VAL A 14 -7.65 -19.98 5.61
C VAL A 14 -8.58 -19.86 4.40
N VAL A 15 -9.12 -20.98 3.92
CA VAL A 15 -10.12 -20.98 2.82
C VAL A 15 -11.33 -20.13 3.18
N ALA A 16 -11.85 -20.25 4.41
CA ALA A 16 -12.99 -19.46 4.87
C ALA A 16 -12.67 -17.95 4.94
N ARG A 17 -11.44 -17.58 5.34
CA ARG A 17 -10.99 -16.18 5.34
C ARG A 17 -10.84 -15.62 3.92
N ALA A 18 -10.24 -16.38 3.02
CA ALA A 18 -10.05 -15.99 1.62
C ALA A 18 -11.40 -15.78 0.92
N ARG A 19 -12.37 -16.68 1.13
CA ARG A 19 -13.74 -16.51 0.60
C ARG A 19 -14.38 -15.21 1.06
N ARG A 20 -14.36 -14.92 2.36
CA ARG A 20 -14.90 -13.65 2.89
C ARG A 20 -14.20 -12.43 2.32
N ALA A 21 -12.89 -12.51 2.08
CA ALA A 21 -12.14 -11.41 1.49
C ALA A 21 -12.54 -11.19 0.02
N ALA A 22 -12.65 -12.27 -0.76
CA ALA A 22 -13.13 -12.23 -2.14
C ALA A 22 -14.57 -11.68 -2.24
N ASP A 23 -15.47 -12.15 -1.36
CA ASP A 23 -16.85 -11.67 -1.29
C ASP A 23 -16.92 -10.16 -1.01
N ARG A 24 -16.10 -9.66 -0.07
CA ARG A 24 -16.02 -8.21 0.22
C ARG A 24 -15.46 -7.39 -0.93
N ALA A 25 -14.54 -7.97 -1.70
CA ALA A 25 -13.98 -7.34 -2.89
C ALA A 25 -14.89 -7.47 -4.12
N GLY A 26 -15.96 -8.28 -4.05
CA GLY A 26 -16.90 -8.49 -5.16
C GLY A 26 -16.32 -9.31 -6.31
N VAL A 27 -15.27 -10.11 -6.06
CA VAL A 27 -14.56 -10.88 -7.08
C VAL A 27 -14.58 -12.39 -6.79
N PRO A 28 -14.43 -13.26 -7.82
CA PRO A 28 -14.31 -14.70 -7.60
C PRO A 28 -13.10 -15.06 -6.73
N LEU A 29 -13.23 -16.11 -5.90
CA LEU A 29 -12.14 -16.59 -5.03
C LEU A 29 -10.83 -16.86 -5.80
N SER A 30 -10.90 -17.43 -6.99
CA SER A 30 -9.71 -17.70 -7.81
C SER A 30 -9.01 -16.42 -8.24
N THR A 31 -9.76 -15.37 -8.58
CA THR A 31 -9.22 -14.07 -8.94
C THR A 31 -8.55 -13.43 -7.74
N TRP A 32 -9.24 -13.40 -6.60
CA TRP A 32 -8.70 -12.86 -5.36
C TRP A 32 -7.43 -13.59 -4.92
N LEU A 33 -7.39 -14.92 -5.04
CA LEU A 33 -6.19 -15.72 -4.71
C LEU A 33 -5.03 -15.46 -5.68
N ALA A 34 -5.31 -15.23 -6.97
CA ALA A 34 -4.28 -14.88 -7.94
C ALA A 34 -3.66 -13.52 -7.61
N GLU A 35 -4.50 -12.51 -7.35
CA GLU A 35 -4.05 -11.16 -6.96
C GLU A 35 -3.27 -11.19 -5.63
N ALA A 36 -3.73 -11.99 -4.66
CA ALA A 36 -3.02 -12.15 -3.39
C ALA A 36 -1.66 -12.86 -3.56
N ALA A 37 -1.57 -13.83 -4.47
CA ALA A 37 -0.31 -14.51 -4.78
C ALA A 37 0.67 -13.58 -5.51
N GLU A 38 0.19 -12.77 -6.45
CA GLU A 38 0.97 -11.75 -7.15
C GLU A 38 1.53 -10.73 -6.15
N ALA A 39 0.68 -10.13 -5.32
CA ALA A 39 1.12 -9.17 -4.30
C ALA A 39 2.13 -9.76 -3.30
N ALA A 40 2.00 -11.05 -2.97
CA ALA A 40 2.96 -11.73 -2.11
C ALA A 40 4.31 -11.97 -2.81
N ALA A 41 4.30 -12.28 -4.11
CA ALA A 41 5.52 -12.43 -4.90
C ALA A 41 6.25 -11.09 -5.05
N ASP A 42 5.52 -10.02 -5.40
CA ASP A 42 6.08 -8.66 -5.52
C ASP A 42 6.74 -8.22 -4.21
N LEU A 43 6.07 -8.46 -3.07
CA LEU A 43 6.63 -8.13 -1.76
C LEU A 43 7.90 -8.93 -1.45
N ALA A 44 7.91 -10.22 -1.77
CA ALA A 44 9.08 -11.07 -1.56
C ALA A 44 10.26 -10.64 -2.44
N GLU A 45 10.00 -10.28 -3.70
CA GLU A 45 11.01 -9.74 -4.61
C GLU A 45 11.55 -8.39 -4.12
N ALA A 46 10.68 -7.49 -3.68
CA ALA A 46 11.08 -6.20 -3.11
C ALA A 46 11.95 -6.38 -1.85
N GLN A 47 11.59 -7.33 -0.98
CA GLN A 47 12.39 -7.66 0.21
C GLN A 47 13.75 -8.25 -0.16
N ALA A 48 13.80 -9.15 -1.14
CA ALA A 48 15.04 -9.72 -1.63
C ALA A 48 15.94 -8.64 -2.24
N ALA A 49 15.39 -7.75 -3.07
CA ALA A 49 16.14 -6.63 -3.65
C ALA A 49 16.66 -5.67 -2.59
N ALA A 50 15.86 -5.38 -1.55
CA ALA A 50 16.30 -4.57 -0.42
C ALA A 50 17.44 -5.23 0.36
N GLN A 51 17.37 -6.55 0.58
CA GLN A 51 18.43 -7.31 1.23
C GLN A 51 19.71 -7.33 0.37
N ASP A 52 19.60 -7.62 -0.93
CA ASP A 52 20.72 -7.61 -1.86
C ASP A 52 21.41 -6.25 -1.92
N TYR A 53 20.62 -5.17 -1.85
CA TYR A 53 21.14 -3.81 -1.75
C TYR A 53 21.91 -3.61 -0.43
N ALA A 54 21.32 -3.98 0.71
CA ALA A 54 21.96 -3.88 2.01
C ALA A 54 23.25 -4.73 2.09
N ASP A 55 23.27 -5.92 1.52
CA ASP A 55 24.44 -6.79 1.50
C ASP A 55 25.56 -6.21 0.62
N ARG A 56 25.21 -5.52 -0.47
CA ARG A 56 26.16 -4.93 -1.41
C ARG A 56 26.71 -3.58 -0.96
N PHE A 57 25.89 -2.76 -0.32
CA PHE A 57 26.21 -1.36 -0.03
C PHE A 57 26.24 -1.05 1.48
N GLY A 58 25.77 -1.96 2.34
CA GLY A 58 25.54 -1.71 3.76
C GLY A 58 24.19 -1.03 4.02
N GLU A 59 23.76 -0.99 5.28
CA GLU A 59 22.75 -0.01 5.70
C GLU A 59 23.36 1.39 5.61
N PRO A 60 22.61 2.41 5.13
CA PRO A 60 23.13 3.76 5.11
C PRO A 60 23.46 4.20 6.54
N ASP A 61 24.66 4.73 6.72
CA ASP A 61 25.06 5.23 8.03
C ASP A 61 24.25 6.49 8.41
N GLN A 62 24.41 6.96 9.63
CA GLN A 62 23.63 8.09 10.12
C GLN A 62 23.88 9.37 9.31
N ALA A 63 25.08 9.57 8.76
CA ALA A 63 25.40 10.72 7.93
C ALA A 63 24.76 10.60 6.54
N GLU A 64 24.74 9.41 5.96
CA GLU A 64 24.05 9.11 4.70
C GLU A 64 22.53 9.28 4.84
N LEU A 65 21.94 8.84 5.96
CA LEU A 65 20.53 9.07 6.26
C LEU A 65 20.19 10.55 6.42
N GLU A 66 21.07 11.33 7.06
CA GLU A 66 20.91 12.78 7.18
C GLU A 66 20.98 13.48 5.82
N GLN A 67 21.87 13.03 4.93
CA GLN A 67 21.97 13.52 3.57
C GLN A 67 20.71 13.19 2.76
N ILE A 68 20.23 11.94 2.80
CA ILE A 68 18.98 11.53 2.12
C ILE A 68 17.81 12.38 2.61
N ARG A 69 17.71 12.64 3.92
CA ARG A 69 16.66 13.51 4.49
C ARG A 69 16.77 14.94 3.98
N ALA A 70 17.98 15.48 3.85
CA ALA A 70 18.20 16.81 3.31
C ALA A 70 17.77 16.91 1.84
N GLU A 71 18.12 15.91 1.03
CA GLU A 71 17.73 15.82 -0.40
C GLU A 71 16.21 15.67 -0.56
N LEU A 72 15.56 14.86 0.28
CA LEU A 72 14.10 14.74 0.30
C LEU A 72 13.42 16.05 0.69
N ALA A 73 13.97 16.77 1.68
CA ALA A 73 13.47 18.08 2.08
C ALA A 73 13.64 19.14 0.98
N GLU A 74 14.77 19.15 0.28
CA GLU A 74 15.02 20.02 -0.89
C GLU A 74 14.04 19.71 -2.03
N ALA A 75 13.74 18.44 -2.26
CA ALA A 75 12.73 17.98 -3.21
C ALA A 75 11.28 18.27 -2.77
N GLY A 76 11.06 18.85 -1.58
CA GLY A 76 9.75 19.17 -1.03
C GLY A 76 8.96 17.96 -0.49
N VAL A 77 9.62 16.80 -0.34
CA VAL A 77 9.00 15.58 0.21
C VAL A 77 8.85 15.71 1.72
N GLY A 78 7.63 15.48 2.23
CA GLY A 78 7.34 15.54 3.67
C GLY A 78 7.11 16.96 4.21
N ALA A 79 7.11 17.99 3.35
CA ALA A 79 6.66 19.32 3.76
C ALA A 79 5.20 19.26 4.23
N PRO A 80 4.86 19.90 5.36
CA PRO A 80 3.47 19.96 5.80
C PRO A 80 2.65 20.64 4.71
N GLU A 81 1.53 20.00 4.35
CA GLU A 81 0.57 20.58 3.42
C GLU A 81 0.07 21.93 3.96
N SER A 82 -0.19 22.88 3.05
CA SER A 82 -0.76 24.16 3.44
C SER A 82 -2.14 23.96 4.08
N SER A 83 -2.51 24.82 5.02
CA SER A 83 -3.84 24.76 5.65
C SER A 83 -4.97 24.95 4.64
N ALA A 84 -4.74 25.69 3.54
CA ALA A 84 -5.68 25.89 2.46
C ALA A 84 -5.90 24.59 1.65
N ASP A 85 -4.83 23.88 1.31
CA ASP A 85 -4.90 22.62 0.56
C ASP A 85 -5.52 21.50 1.42
N ALA A 86 -5.17 21.46 2.72
CA ALA A 86 -5.77 20.54 3.67
C ALA A 86 -7.29 20.77 3.81
N ALA A 87 -7.74 22.03 3.86
CA ALA A 87 -9.15 22.40 3.89
C ALA A 87 -9.86 22.03 2.57
N ALA A 88 -9.23 22.31 1.42
CA ALA A 88 -9.77 21.99 0.10
C ALA A 88 -9.94 20.47 -0.11
N ARG A 89 -8.96 19.66 0.30
CA ARG A 89 -9.08 18.20 0.28
C ARG A 89 -10.20 17.72 1.20
N THR A 90 -10.28 18.26 2.41
CA THR A 90 -11.33 17.88 3.38
C THR A 90 -12.73 18.17 2.82
N ALA A 91 -12.93 19.33 2.19
CA ALA A 91 -14.18 19.68 1.52
C ALA A 91 -14.46 18.80 0.29
N ALA A 92 -13.44 18.47 -0.50
CA ALA A 92 -13.59 17.53 -1.62
C ALA A 92 -14.01 16.13 -1.13
N LEU A 93 -13.40 15.64 -0.05
CA LEU A 93 -13.76 14.36 0.56
C LEU A 93 -15.19 14.37 1.10
N ALA A 94 -15.60 15.44 1.78
CA ALA A 94 -16.96 15.59 2.30
C ALA A 94 -18.01 15.49 1.17
N ARG A 95 -17.75 16.13 0.02
CA ARG A 95 -18.61 16.03 -1.17
C ARG A 95 -18.70 14.62 -1.74
N LEU A 96 -17.57 13.91 -1.83
CA LEU A 96 -17.55 12.51 -2.28
C LEU A 96 -18.33 11.58 -1.35
N LEU A 97 -18.34 11.87 -0.04
CA LEU A 97 -19.02 11.09 0.98
C LEU A 97 -20.48 11.54 1.23
N GLY A 98 -20.97 12.58 0.55
CA GLY A 98 -22.32 13.12 0.73
C GLY A 98 -22.57 13.73 2.12
N LEU A 99 -21.52 14.21 2.79
CA LEU A 99 -21.63 14.85 4.11
C LEU A 99 -22.03 16.33 3.96
N PRO A 100 -23.01 16.83 4.73
CA PRO A 100 -23.40 18.24 4.68
C PRO A 100 -22.30 19.16 5.24
N GLU A 101 -22.08 20.31 4.60
CA GLU A 101 -21.02 21.30 4.91
C GLU A 101 -21.16 21.97 6.31
N GLU A 102 -22.26 21.69 7.03
CA GLU A 102 -22.65 22.38 8.27
C GLU A 102 -21.82 22.02 9.51
N ARG A 103 -20.87 21.07 9.43
CA ARG A 103 -20.02 20.65 10.56
C ARG A 103 -18.64 21.32 10.63
N GLN A 104 -18.44 22.45 9.93
CA GLN A 104 -17.18 23.21 9.95
C GLN A 104 -17.19 24.49 10.82
N ALA A 105 -18.30 24.78 11.50
CA ALA A 105 -18.35 25.83 12.54
C ALA A 105 -18.55 25.17 13.92
N GLY A 106 -17.45 24.74 14.53
CA GLY A 106 -17.43 24.16 15.89
C GLY A 106 -16.03 23.89 16.36
#